data_AF-A0A452YNX6-F1
#
_entry.id   AF-A0A452YNX6-F1
#
_cell.length_a   1.000
_cell.length_b   1.000
_cell.length_c   1.000
_cell.angle_alpha   90.00
_cell.angle_beta   90.00
_cell.angle_gamma   90.00
#
_symmetry.space_group_name_H-M   'P 1'
#
loop_
_entity.id
_entity.type
_entity.pdbx_description
1 polymer ?
#
loop_
_entity_poly.entity_id
_entity_poly.type
_entity_poly.pdbx_seq_one_letter_code
_entity_poly.pdbx_strand_id
1 'polypeptide(L)'
;RVKREKNRETDQTTMAAKPDLKLLGMSVSPFVIRVRMALHMKGVSHEYIEQDLFNKSELLLESSPVEKKVPVLIHDGKPVCDSPAIVQYIDEVWAATGPPILPADPYERAVARFWTAYVDDKVIIFWHLCFVTSNI
;
A
#
# COMPACT_ATOMS: atom_id res chain seq x y z
N ARG A 1 -4.15 -44.85 32.56
CA ARG A 1 -3.15 -44.56 31.51
C ARG A 1 -3.71 -44.68 30.08
N VAL A 2 -5.03 -44.54 29.86
CA VAL A 2 -5.65 -44.63 28.50
C VAL A 2 -6.69 -43.51 28.26
N LYS A 3 -6.63 -42.40 29.01
CA LYS A 3 -7.63 -41.32 28.93
C LYS A 3 -7.05 -39.92 28.77
N ARG A 4 -5.78 -39.81 28.36
CA ARG A 4 -5.08 -38.51 28.18
C ARG A 4 -4.59 -38.24 26.75
N GLU A 5 -4.73 -39.18 25.82
CA GLU A 5 -4.19 -39.03 24.46
C GLU A 5 -5.24 -38.64 23.41
N LYS A 6 -6.54 -38.61 23.73
CA LYS A 6 -7.59 -38.28 22.75
C LYS A 6 -8.09 -36.83 22.80
N ASN A 7 -7.28 -35.91 23.33
CA ASN A 7 -7.58 -34.47 23.38
C ASN A 7 -6.50 -33.62 22.67
N ARG A 8 -5.66 -34.22 21.81
CA ARG A 8 -4.61 -33.50 21.06
C ARG A 8 -4.83 -33.43 19.54
N GLU A 9 -6.02 -33.81 19.07
CA GLU A 9 -6.28 -33.98 17.63
C GLU A 9 -7.48 -33.18 17.10
N THR A 10 -7.89 -32.14 17.82
CA THR A 10 -8.93 -31.20 17.35
C THR A 10 -8.55 -29.75 17.63
N ASP A 11 -7.31 -29.37 17.33
CA ASP A 11 -6.91 -27.95 17.30
C ASP A 11 -6.05 -27.62 16.06
N GLN A 12 -6.40 -28.24 14.94
CA GLN A 12 -5.95 -27.84 13.60
C GLN A 12 -7.16 -27.50 12.76
N THR A 13 -7.99 -26.58 13.24
CA THR A 13 -8.81 -25.79 12.32
C THR A 13 -7.87 -24.71 11.79
N THR A 14 -7.50 -24.83 10.51
CA THR A 14 -6.79 -23.82 9.74
C THR A 14 -7.42 -22.46 9.99
N MET A 15 -6.83 -21.67 10.90
CA MET A 15 -7.07 -20.23 10.90
C MET A 15 -6.46 -19.76 9.59
N ALA A 16 -7.29 -19.42 8.60
CA ALA A 16 -6.83 -18.61 7.49
C ALA A 16 -6.20 -17.36 8.12
N ALA A 17 -4.87 -17.34 8.18
CA ALA A 17 -4.13 -16.24 8.76
C ALA A 17 -4.60 -14.99 8.03
N LYS A 18 -5.07 -13.98 8.78
CA LYS A 18 -5.40 -12.69 8.20
C LYS A 18 -4.19 -12.23 7.39
N PRO A 19 -4.34 -11.83 6.12
CA PRO A 19 -3.20 -11.42 5.30
C PRO A 19 -2.43 -10.31 6.01
N ASP A 20 -1.11 -10.47 6.08
CA ASP A 20 -0.23 -9.53 6.76
C ASP A 20 0.00 -8.33 5.84
N LEU A 21 -0.83 -7.29 6.04
CA LEU A 21 -0.84 -6.11 5.18
C LEU A 21 -0.44 -4.87 5.97
N LYS A 22 0.72 -4.31 5.62
CA LYS A 22 1.28 -3.10 6.24
C LYS A 22 1.49 -2.01 5.20
N LEU A 23 1.18 -0.77 5.55
CA LEU A 23 1.48 0.42 4.75
C LEU A 23 2.48 1.29 5.50
N LEU A 24 3.67 1.41 4.95
CA LEU A 24 4.67 2.37 5.41
C LEU A 24 4.39 3.72 4.77
N GLY A 25 4.22 4.76 5.58
CA GLY A 25 3.82 6.07 5.05
C GLY A 25 4.10 7.23 5.98
N MET A 26 4.01 8.44 5.41
CA MET A 26 3.87 9.68 6.16
C MET A 26 2.46 10.21 5.91
N SER A 27 1.74 10.55 6.98
CA SER A 27 0.30 10.82 6.93
C SER A 27 -0.11 11.97 5.98
N VAL A 28 0.77 12.96 5.84
CA VAL A 28 0.58 14.15 4.99
C VAL A 28 1.02 13.96 3.52
N SER A 29 1.61 12.80 3.18
CA SER A 29 2.11 12.56 1.83
C SER A 29 0.96 12.28 0.85
N PRO A 30 0.84 13.03 -0.26
CA PRO A 30 -0.22 12.80 -1.25
C PRO A 30 -0.14 11.40 -1.88
N PHE A 31 1.07 10.86 -2.04
CA PHE A 31 1.30 9.52 -2.55
C PHE A 31 0.79 8.43 -1.59
N VAL A 32 0.96 8.64 -0.27
CA VAL A 32 0.44 7.73 0.77
C VAL A 32 -1.08 7.83 0.86
N ILE A 33 -1.63 9.05 0.79
CA ILE A 33 -3.09 9.28 0.79
C ILE A 33 -3.75 8.53 -0.36
N ARG A 34 -3.17 8.57 -1.57
CA ARG A 34 -3.65 7.81 -2.73
C ARG A 34 -3.78 6.31 -2.44
N VAL A 35 -2.76 5.70 -1.83
CA VAL A 35 -2.78 4.28 -1.46
C VAL A 35 -3.83 3.98 -0.38
N ARG A 36 -3.94 4.84 0.64
CA ARG A 36 -4.97 4.70 1.69
C ARG A 36 -6.38 4.78 1.11
N MET A 37 -6.62 5.66 0.13
CA MET A 37 -7.89 5.74 -0.57
C MET A 37 -8.19 4.45 -1.34
N ALA A 38 -7.22 3.90 -2.06
CA ALA A 38 -7.39 2.62 -2.78
C ALA A 38 -7.75 1.47 -1.83
N LEU A 39 -7.04 1.34 -0.70
CA LEU A 39 -7.35 0.33 0.33
C LEU A 39 -8.74 0.53 0.91
N HIS A 40 -9.15 1.78 1.16
CA HIS A 40 -10.48 2.11 1.65
C HIS A 40 -11.59 1.77 0.64
N MET A 41 -11.40 2.10 -0.64
CA MET A 41 -12.34 1.77 -1.72
C MET A 41 -12.55 0.25 -1.86
N LYS A 42 -11.50 -0.55 -1.59
CA LYS A 42 -11.56 -2.01 -1.59
C LYS A 42 -12.06 -2.62 -0.27
N GLY A 43 -12.23 -1.81 0.79
CA GLY A 43 -12.64 -2.29 2.11
C GLY A 43 -11.58 -3.13 2.82
N VAL A 44 -10.29 -2.93 2.50
CA VAL A 44 -9.18 -3.76 3.01
C VAL A 44 -8.56 -3.13 4.26
N SER A 45 -8.61 -3.84 5.39
CA SER A 45 -7.92 -3.43 6.60
C SER A 45 -6.42 -3.65 6.48
N HIS A 46 -5.62 -2.69 6.91
CA HIS A 46 -4.16 -2.75 6.93
C HIS A 46 -3.62 -2.12 8.22
N GLU A 47 -2.42 -2.53 8.61
CA GLU A 47 -1.62 -1.81 9.60
C GLU A 47 -0.96 -0.61 8.93
N TYR A 48 -1.03 0.56 9.56
CA TYR A 48 -0.35 1.76 9.08
C TYR A 48 0.83 2.09 9.99
N ILE A 49 2.03 2.17 9.41
CA ILE A 49 3.28 2.41 10.14
C ILE A 49 3.85 3.74 9.68
N GLU A 50 3.73 4.76 10.54
CA GLU A 50 4.27 6.09 10.28
C GLU A 50 5.80 6.03 10.13
N GLN A 51 6.33 6.71 9.11
CA GLN A 51 7.75 6.77 8.81
C GLN A 51 8.27 8.20 8.98
N ASP A 52 9.43 8.32 9.64
CA ASP A 52 10.25 9.53 9.61
C ASP A 52 11.10 9.53 8.34
N LEU A 53 10.97 10.56 7.50
CA LEU A 53 11.71 10.70 6.25
C LEU A 53 13.08 11.36 6.43
N PHE A 54 13.33 12.00 7.57
CA PHE A 54 14.63 12.54 7.96
C PHE A 54 15.50 11.45 8.61
N ASN A 55 14.88 10.58 9.41
CA ASN A 55 15.52 9.42 10.02
C ASN A 55 14.82 8.11 9.62
N LYS A 56 15.18 7.61 8.44
CA LYS A 56 14.51 6.45 7.82
C LYS A 56 14.74 5.17 8.61
N SER A 57 13.65 4.44 8.87
CA SER A 57 13.70 3.13 9.55
C SER A 57 14.40 2.06 8.69
N GLU A 58 14.99 1.06 9.34
CA GLU A 58 15.59 -0.11 8.67
C GLU A 58 14.55 -0.83 7.80
N LEU A 59 13.33 -1.01 8.32
CA LEU A 59 12.21 -1.60 7.58
C LEU A 59 11.94 -0.87 6.25
N LEU A 60 11.95 0.47 6.24
CA LEU A 60 11.77 1.26 5.01
C LEU A 60 12.94 1.09 4.04
N LEU A 61 14.17 1.07 4.57
CA LEU A 61 15.39 0.92 3.76
C LEU A 61 15.47 -0.46 3.10
N GLU A 62 15.09 -1.52 3.82
CA GLU A 62 15.03 -2.89 3.30
C GLU A 62 13.90 -3.09 2.30
N SER A 63 12.73 -2.51 2.58
CA SER A 63 11.53 -2.70 1.75
C SER A 63 11.55 -1.90 0.45
N SER A 64 12.31 -0.79 0.39
CA SER A 64 12.47 0.05 -0.79
C SER A 64 13.95 0.37 -1.05
N PRO A 65 14.76 -0.62 -1.48
CA PRO A 65 16.22 -0.48 -1.55
C PRO A 65 16.70 0.57 -2.55
N VAL A 66 15.93 0.81 -3.62
CA VAL A 66 16.27 1.77 -4.70
C VAL A 66 15.91 3.19 -4.29
N GLU A 67 14.63 3.47 -4.11
CA GLU A 67 14.13 4.84 -3.91
C GLU A 67 14.19 5.32 -2.45
N LYS A 68 14.13 4.38 -1.50
CA LYS A 68 14.04 4.64 -0.04
C LYS A 68 12.97 5.69 0.29
N LYS A 69 11.81 5.62 -0.36
CA LYS A 69 10.70 6.57 -0.27
C LYS A 69 9.42 5.86 0.17
N VAL A 70 8.46 6.65 0.65
CA VAL A 70 7.09 6.21 0.93
C VAL A 70 6.16 6.63 -0.20
N PRO A 71 5.03 5.93 -0.44
CA PRO A 71 4.54 4.74 0.26
C PRO A 71 5.27 3.44 -0.10
N VAL A 72 5.25 2.49 0.85
CA VAL A 72 5.56 1.07 0.59
C VAL A 72 4.44 0.22 1.17
N LEU A 73 3.82 -0.62 0.34
CA LEU A 73 2.84 -1.61 0.79
C LEU A 73 3.54 -2.96 0.95
N ILE A 74 3.50 -3.56 2.13
CA ILE A 74 4.02 -4.90 2.38
C ILE A 74 2.83 -5.84 2.51
N HIS A 75 2.75 -6.81 1.60
CA HIS A 75 1.71 -7.85 1.60
C HIS A 75 2.39 -9.21 1.76
N ASP A 76 2.14 -9.88 2.89
CA ASP A 76 2.75 -11.17 3.26
C ASP A 76 4.28 -11.16 3.13
N GLY A 77 4.90 -10.11 3.68
CA GLY A 77 6.35 -9.89 3.67
C GLY A 77 6.92 -9.44 2.32
N LYS A 78 6.10 -9.24 1.29
CA LYS A 78 6.55 -8.79 -0.04
C LYS A 78 6.27 -7.30 -0.23
N PRO A 79 7.29 -6.45 -0.37
CA PRO A 79 7.10 -5.02 -0.56
C PRO A 79 6.72 -4.70 -2.02
N VAL A 80 5.78 -3.76 -2.16
CA VAL A 80 5.39 -3.10 -3.41
C VAL A 80 5.63 -1.62 -3.21
N CYS A 81 6.47 -1.03 -4.06
CA CYS A 81 6.83 0.39 -4.03
C CYS A 81 6.06 1.15 -5.10
N ASP A 82 6.11 2.49 -4.99
CA ASP A 82 5.52 3.45 -5.92
C ASP A 82 3.98 3.48 -5.92
N SER A 83 3.40 4.66 -5.68
CA SER A 83 1.97 4.77 -5.42
C SER A 83 1.06 4.32 -6.59
N PRO A 84 1.36 4.59 -7.88
CA PRO A 84 0.54 4.10 -8.98
C PRO A 84 0.62 2.57 -9.11
N ALA A 85 1.82 1.99 -8.92
CA ALA A 85 2.01 0.54 -8.95
C ALA A 85 1.29 -0.16 -7.78
N ILE A 86 1.35 0.43 -6.58
CA ILE A 86 0.61 -0.06 -5.40
C ILE A 86 -0.91 -0.01 -5.65
N VAL A 87 -1.44 1.08 -6.23
CA VAL A 87 -2.87 1.18 -6.55
C VAL A 87 -3.30 0.11 -7.55
N GLN A 88 -2.52 -0.10 -8.61
CA GLN A 88 -2.79 -1.17 -9.57
C GLN A 88 -2.76 -2.54 -8.89
N TYR A 89 -1.75 -2.81 -8.06
CA TYR A 89 -1.64 -4.05 -7.30
C TYR A 89 -2.86 -4.27 -6.40
N ILE A 90 -3.31 -3.22 -5.70
CA ILE A 90 -4.52 -3.28 -4.87
C ILE A 90 -5.75 -3.61 -5.73
N ASP A 91 -5.88 -2.99 -6.90
CA ASP A 91 -7.02 -3.22 -7.78
C ASP A 91 -7.07 -4.65 -8.31
N GLU A 92 -5.92 -5.23 -8.61
CA GLU A 92 -5.77 -6.61 -9.12
C GLU A 92 -5.94 -7.67 -8.03
N VAL A 93 -5.28 -7.51 -6.88
CA VAL A 93 -5.33 -8.49 -5.77
C VAL A 93 -6.72 -8.56 -5.14
N TRP A 94 -7.36 -7.40 -5.00
CA TRP A 94 -8.69 -7.27 -4.42
C TRP A 94 -9.75 -6.97 -5.49
N ALA A 95 -9.58 -7.52 -6.71
CA ALA A 95 -10.53 -7.34 -7.80
C ALA A 95 -11.94 -7.84 -7.47
N ALA A 96 -12.05 -8.86 -6.61
CA ALA A 96 -13.32 -9.43 -6.17
C ALA A 96 -14.04 -8.60 -5.08
N THR A 97 -13.40 -7.58 -4.50
CA THR A 97 -13.97 -6.77 -3.42
C THR A 97 -14.05 -5.30 -3.81
N GLY A 98 -15.22 -4.68 -3.66
CA GLY A 98 -15.42 -3.27 -4.01
C GLY A 98 -15.37 -3.00 -5.52
N PRO A 99 -15.59 -1.75 -5.94
CA PRO A 99 -15.55 -1.36 -7.34
C PRO A 99 -14.11 -1.39 -7.90
N PRO A 100 -13.94 -1.53 -9.23
CA PRO A 100 -12.65 -1.36 -9.87
C PRO A 100 -12.17 0.09 -9.72
N ILE A 101 -10.89 0.27 -9.41
CA ILE A 101 -10.27 1.60 -9.30
C ILE A 101 -9.84 2.07 -10.70
N LEU A 102 -9.30 1.17 -11.51
CA LEU A 102 -8.90 1.45 -12.88
C LEU A 102 -9.99 1.02 -13.88
N PRO A 103 -10.14 1.73 -15.01
CA PRO A 103 -11.02 1.30 -16.09
C PRO A 103 -10.66 -0.09 -16.62
N ALA A 104 -11.67 -0.86 -17.02
CA ALA A 104 -11.49 -2.17 -17.62
C ALA A 104 -10.97 -2.08 -19.07
N ASP A 105 -11.40 -1.05 -19.82
CA ASP A 105 -10.92 -0.81 -21.16
C ASP A 105 -9.42 -0.45 -21.17
N PRO A 106 -8.59 -1.08 -22.03
CA PRO A 106 -7.15 -0.82 -22.07
C PRO A 106 -6.78 0.62 -22.41
N TYR A 107 -7.53 1.28 -23.29
CA TYR A 107 -7.25 2.66 -23.69
C TYR A 107 -7.60 3.63 -22.56
N GLU A 108 -8.79 3.49 -21.96
CA GLU A 108 -9.18 4.32 -20.81
C GLU A 108 -8.23 4.13 -19.62
N ARG A 109 -7.78 2.90 -19.36
CA ARG A 109 -6.77 2.62 -18.33
C ARG A 109 -5.43 3.28 -18.63
N ALA A 110 -5.00 3.29 -19.89
CA ALA A 110 -3.79 4.00 -20.30
C ALA A 110 -3.93 5.52 -20.11
N VAL A 111 -5.08 6.10 -20.45
CA VAL A 111 -5.39 7.53 -20.23
C VAL A 111 -5.38 7.87 -18.74
N ALA A 112 -5.99 7.03 -17.88
CA ALA A 112 -5.97 7.23 -16.44
C ALA A 112 -4.53 7.19 -15.87
N ARG A 113 -3.69 6.29 -16.36
CA ARG A 113 -2.26 6.21 -15.98
C ARG A 113 -1.47 7.42 -16.45
N PHE A 114 -1.73 7.91 -17.66
CA PHE A 114 -1.12 9.13 -18.17
C PHE A 114 -1.41 10.33 -17.28
N TRP A 115 -2.68 10.55 -16.93
CA TRP A 115 -3.07 11.65 -16.04
C TRP A 115 -2.47 11.52 -14.64
N THR A 116 -2.39 10.30 -14.12
CA THR A 116 -1.71 10.03 -12.84
C THR A 116 -0.25 10.48 -12.89
N ALA A 117 0.49 10.05 -13.92
CA ALA A 117 1.88 10.43 -14.12
C ALA A 117 2.06 11.94 -14.33
N TYR A 118 1.15 12.58 -15.07
CA TYR A 118 1.17 14.03 -15.28
C TYR A 118 0.99 14.81 -13.97
N VAL A 119 0.03 14.39 -13.13
CA VAL A 119 -0.21 15.02 -11.81
C VAL A 119 1.02 14.84 -10.91
N ASP A 120 1.62 13.66 -10.90
CA ASP A 120 2.81 13.37 -10.10
C ASP A 120 3.99 14.25 -10.51
N ASP A 121 4.23 14.41 -11.80
CA ASP A 121 5.36 15.18 -12.34
C ASP A 121 5.13 16.70 -12.32
N LYS A 122 3.92 17.17 -12.63
CA LYS A 122 3.67 18.60 -12.84
C LYS A 122 2.99 19.29 -11.66
N VAL A 123 2.08 18.61 -10.98
CA VAL A 123 1.22 19.26 -9.97
C VAL A 123 1.79 19.08 -8.58
N ILE A 124 2.16 17.85 -8.21
CA ILE A 124 2.68 17.56 -6.86
C ILE A 124 4.05 18.20 -6.65
N ILE A 125 4.93 18.15 -7.65
CA ILE A 125 6.24 18.85 -7.60
C ILE A 125 6.04 20.35 -7.43
N PHE A 126 5.14 20.95 -8.22
CA PHE A 126 4.85 22.37 -8.13
C PHE A 126 4.25 22.75 -6.76
N TRP A 127 3.32 21.95 -6.25
CA TRP A 127 2.74 22.16 -4.92
C TRP A 127 3.80 22.09 -3.81
N HIS A 128 4.70 21.10 -3.85
CA HIS A 128 5.82 21.03 -2.92
C HIS A 128 6.71 22.28 -2.99
N LEU A 129 7.04 22.75 -4.19
CA LEU A 129 7.86 23.93 -4.39
C LEU A 129 7.18 25.23 -3.88
N CYS A 130 5.88 25.38 -4.07
CA CYS A 130 5.16 26.59 -3.70
C CYS A 130 4.74 26.66 -2.23
N PHE A 131 4.51 25.52 -1.58
CA PHE A 131 3.88 25.51 -0.25
C PHE A 131 4.73 24.88 0.84
N VAL A 132 5.68 24.00 0.48
CA VAL A 132 6.57 23.36 1.46
C VAL A 132 7.91 24.10 1.55
N THR A 133 8.52 24.46 0.41
CA THR A 133 9.79 25.20 0.42
C THR A 133 9.65 26.71 0.62
N SER A 134 8.44 27.27 0.52
CA SER A 134 8.18 28.69 0.79
C SER A 134 7.85 29.00 2.27
N ASN A 135 7.78 27.97 3.12
CA ASN A 135 7.57 28.08 4.58
C ASN A 135 8.82 27.67 5.40
N ILE A 136 9.99 27.57 4.75
CA ILE A 136 11.33 27.46 5.37
C ILE A 136 12.09 28.73 4.99
#